data_AF-A0A9P7J5F9-F1
#
_entry.id   AF-A0A9P7J5F9-F1
#
_cell.length_a   1.000
_cell.length_b   1.000
_cell.length_c   1.000
_cell.angle_alpha   90.00
_cell.angle_beta   90.00
_cell.angle_gamma   90.00
#
_symmetry.space_group_name_H-M   'P 1'
#
loop_
_entity.id
_entity.type
_entity.pdbx_description
1 polymer ?
#
loop_
_entity_poly.entity_id
_entity_poly.type
_entity_poly.pdbx_seq_one_letter_code
_entity_poly.pdbx_strand_id
1 'polypeptide(L)'
;PPPESTVNLYELTFGTVAGMCAGVFIKKGAKIVAFFLGGVFVLLQYLGSMSLVRVDWARMAARFENLLYTRDALGNKRPPTISSLWRWAVDFLTADFQPRASFIAGLALGLRIG
;
A
#
# COMPACT_ATOMS: atom_id res chain seq x y z
N PRO A 1 -38.25 -26.77 5.66
CA PRO A 1 -37.50 -25.62 5.08
C PRO A 1 -36.53 -25.08 6.13
N PRO A 2 -35.22 -25.35 6.01
CA PRO A 2 -34.24 -24.82 6.95
C PRO A 2 -34.14 -23.29 6.80
N PRO A 3 -33.93 -22.54 7.90
CA PRO A 3 -34.07 -21.10 7.94
C PRO A 3 -33.07 -20.40 7.02
N GLU A 4 -33.57 -19.47 6.21
CA GLU A 4 -32.75 -18.57 5.41
C GLU A 4 -31.97 -17.65 6.35
N SER A 5 -30.68 -17.93 6.48
CA SER A 5 -29.73 -17.15 7.23
C SER A 5 -29.75 -15.70 6.76
N THR A 6 -30.15 -14.78 7.64
CA THR A 6 -30.14 -13.31 7.46
C THR A 6 -28.72 -12.74 7.22
N VAL A 7 -27.70 -13.59 7.19
CA VAL A 7 -26.33 -13.30 6.77
C VAL A 7 -25.87 -14.37 5.80
N ASN A 8 -25.64 -14.00 4.54
CA ASN A 8 -25.15 -14.91 3.51
C ASN A 8 -23.70 -15.34 3.86
N LEU A 9 -23.55 -16.49 4.52
CA LEU A 9 -22.26 -17.07 4.93
C LEU A 9 -21.29 -17.21 3.75
N TYR A 10 -21.81 -17.37 2.53
CA TYR A 10 -21.00 -17.40 1.31
C TYR A 10 -20.37 -16.03 1.01
N GLU A 11 -21.11 -14.92 1.17
CA GLU A 11 -20.56 -13.57 0.99
C GLU A 11 -19.57 -13.21 2.11
N LEU A 12 -19.82 -13.70 3.33
CA LEU A 12 -18.93 -13.48 4.46
C LEU A 12 -17.58 -14.22 4.29
N THR A 13 -17.61 -15.46 3.82
CA THR A 13 -16.40 -16.27 3.58
C THR A 13 -15.68 -15.86 2.31
N PHE A 14 -16.41 -15.53 1.24
CA PHE A 14 -15.81 -15.03 0.00
C PHE A 14 -15.08 -13.69 0.22
N GLY A 15 -15.71 -12.75 0.92
CA GLY A 15 -15.09 -11.46 1.25
C GLY A 15 -13.84 -11.59 2.12
N THR A 16 -13.85 -12.48 3.12
CA THR A 16 -12.70 -12.72 4.00
C THR A 16 -11.52 -13.37 3.28
N VAL A 17 -11.75 -14.34 2.40
CA VAL A 17 -10.67 -14.98 1.60
C VAL A 17 -10.09 -14.01 0.58
N ALA A 18 -10.94 -13.26 -0.12
CA ALA A 18 -10.49 -12.21 -1.05
C ALA A 18 -9.66 -11.15 -0.33
N GLY A 19 -10.12 -10.70 0.85
CA GLY A 19 -9.37 -9.79 1.72
C GLY A 19 -8.03 -10.37 2.16
N MET A 20 -7.99 -11.63 2.59
CA MET A 20 -6.75 -12.29 3.00
C MET A 20 -5.73 -12.36 1.86
N CYS A 21 -6.14 -12.77 0.66
CA CYS A 21 -5.28 -12.81 -0.52
C CYS A 21 -4.74 -11.42 -0.87
N ALA A 22 -5.59 -10.38 -0.85
CA ALA A 22 -5.17 -9.00 -1.06
C ALA A 22 -4.16 -8.53 -0.01
N GLY A 23 -4.39 -8.83 1.28
CA GLY A 23 -3.49 -8.47 2.37
C GLY A 23 -2.10 -9.12 2.25
N VAL A 24 -2.03 -10.41 1.90
CA VAL A 24 -0.76 -11.13 1.68
C VAL A 24 -0.02 -10.56 0.47
N PHE A 25 -0.74 -10.22 -0.60
CA PHE A 25 -0.13 -9.61 -1.79
C PHE A 25 0.48 -8.24 -1.48
N ILE A 26 -0.24 -7.39 -0.73
CA ILE A 26 0.27 -6.07 -0.32
C ILE A 26 1.55 -6.24 0.51
N LYS A 27 1.59 -7.17 1.47
CA LYS A 27 2.77 -7.37 2.33
C LYS A 27 3.98 -7.93 1.59
N LYS A 28 3.78 -8.98 0.76
CA LYS A 28 4.87 -9.54 -0.06
C LYS A 28 5.34 -8.55 -1.12
N GLY A 29 4.43 -7.83 -1.76
CA GLY A 29 4.73 -6.76 -2.71
C GLY A 29 5.57 -5.66 -2.08
N ALA A 30 5.16 -5.16 -0.91
CA ALA A 30 5.92 -4.16 -0.16
C ALA A 30 7.33 -4.66 0.21
N LYS A 31 7.48 -5.93 0.61
CA LYS A 31 8.79 -6.52 0.93
C LYS A 31 9.71 -6.61 -0.29
N ILE A 32 9.18 -6.97 -1.46
CA ILE A 32 9.94 -7.00 -2.72
C ILE A 32 10.38 -5.60 -3.11
N VAL A 33 9.48 -4.62 -3.04
CA VAL A 33 9.78 -3.21 -3.34
C VAL A 33 10.86 -2.69 -2.38
N ALA A 34 10.75 -2.98 -1.09
CA ALA A 34 11.75 -2.60 -0.09
C ALA A 34 13.12 -3.22 -0.38
N PHE A 35 13.16 -4.51 -0.76
CA PHE A 35 14.41 -5.18 -1.14
C PHE A 35 15.03 -4.54 -2.39
N PHE A 36 14.23 -4.23 -3.40
CA PHE A 36 14.70 -3.59 -4.63
C PHE A 36 15.24 -2.17 -4.35
N LEU A 37 14.52 -1.36 -3.57
CA LEU A 37 14.98 -0.02 -3.17
C LEU A 37 16.31 -0.10 -2.39
N GLY A 38 16.41 -1.04 -1.45
CA GLY A 38 17.64 -1.27 -0.69
C GLY A 38 18.80 -1.73 -1.59
N GLY A 39 18.53 -2.65 -2.53
CA GLY A 39 19.51 -3.15 -3.48
C GLY A 39 20.03 -2.04 -4.40
N VAL A 40 19.13 -1.22 -4.97
CA VAL A 40 19.50 -0.05 -5.78
C VAL A 40 20.32 0.95 -4.95
N PHE A 41 19.94 1.19 -3.70
CA PHE A 41 20.69 2.09 -2.81
C PHE A 41 22.13 1.60 -2.59
N VAL A 42 22.32 0.32 -2.26
CA VAL A 42 23.65 -0.27 -2.09
C VAL A 42 24.46 -0.23 -3.39
N LEU A 43 23.83 -0.51 -4.53
CA LEU A 43 24.47 -0.43 -5.85
C LEU A 43 24.95 1.00 -6.17
N LEU A 44 24.11 2.01 -5.91
CA LEU A 44 24.48 3.41 -6.08
C LEU A 44 25.64 3.81 -5.16
N GLN A 45 25.63 3.32 -3.92
CA GLN A 45 26.72 3.57 -2.98
C GLN A 45 28.04 2.95 -3.44
N TYR A 46 27.98 1.76 -4.03
CA TYR A 46 29.14 1.05 -4.61
C TYR A 46 29.69 1.75 -5.87
N LEU A 47 28.81 2.22 -6.76
CA LEU A 47 29.22 3.01 -7.94
C LEU A 47 29.80 4.37 -7.56
N GLY A 48 29.29 4.97 -6.48
CA GLY A 48 29.81 6.19 -5.89
C GLY A 48 31.19 6.03 -5.26
N SER A 49 31.48 4.91 -4.58
CA SER A 49 32.80 4.67 -3.98
C SER A 49 33.89 4.43 -5.03
N MET A 50 33.54 3.89 -6.20
CA MET A 50 34.43 3.78 -7.36
C MET A 50 34.57 5.08 -8.16
N SER A 51 33.99 6.20 -7.69
CA SER A 51 34.02 7.52 -8.35
C SER A 51 33.41 7.54 -9.77
N LEU A 52 32.65 6.51 -10.17
CA LEU A 52 32.05 6.42 -11.50
C LEU A 52 30.75 7.24 -11.58
N VAL A 53 30.04 7.42 -10.46
CA VAL A 53 28.75 8.13 -10.41
C VAL A 53 28.70 9.06 -9.20
N ARG A 54 28.33 10.33 -9.41
CA ARG A 54 28.12 11.31 -8.34
C ARG A 54 26.63 11.57 -8.18
N VAL A 55 26.04 11.02 -7.12
CA VAL A 55 24.60 11.12 -6.86
C VAL A 55 24.29 12.43 -6.12
N ASP A 56 23.50 13.30 -6.77
CA ASP A 56 23.07 14.59 -6.22
C ASP A 56 21.77 14.44 -5.41
N TRP A 57 21.91 14.07 -4.14
CA TRP A 57 20.77 13.79 -3.24
C TRP A 57 19.85 15.00 -3.04
N ALA A 58 20.39 16.23 -3.11
CA ALA A 58 19.60 17.46 -2.98
C ALA A 58 18.57 17.61 -4.12
N ARG A 59 18.96 17.29 -5.36
CA ARG A 59 18.08 17.37 -6.52
C ARG A 59 17.03 16.26 -6.50
N MET A 60 17.41 15.07 -6.03
CA MET A 60 16.48 13.95 -5.83
C MET A 60 15.42 14.28 -4.77
N ALA A 61 15.84 14.86 -3.64
CA ALA A 61 14.92 15.30 -2.58
C ALA A 61 13.93 16.36 -3.09
N ALA A 62 14.40 17.37 -3.82
CA ALA A 62 13.52 18.40 -4.39
C ALA A 62 12.50 17.82 -5.39
N ARG A 63 12.90 16.84 -6.21
CA ARG A 63 11.99 16.16 -7.16
C ARG A 63 10.96 15.32 -6.43
N PHE A 64 11.37 14.59 -5.40
CA PHE A 64 10.49 13.79 -4.55
C PHE A 64 9.48 14.68 -3.81
N GLU A 65 9.93 15.81 -3.27
CA GLU A 65 9.03 16.76 -2.61
C GLU A 65 7.98 17.32 -3.56
N ASN A 66 8.36 17.72 -4.77
CA ASN A 66 7.40 18.27 -5.73
C ASN A 66 6.38 17.24 -6.24
N LEU A 67 6.72 15.95 -6.24
CA LEU A 67 5.84 14.89 -6.69
C LEU A 67 4.91 14.37 -5.59
N LEU A 68 5.38 14.31 -4.35
CA LEU A 68 4.61 13.74 -3.23
C LEU A 68 3.87 14.78 -2.39
N TYR A 69 4.35 16.02 -2.31
CA TYR A 69 3.61 17.08 -1.66
C TYR A 69 2.71 17.77 -2.69
N THR A 70 1.46 17.32 -2.77
CA THR A 70 0.43 18.07 -3.50
C THR A 70 0.19 19.38 -2.75
N ARG A 71 0.35 20.51 -3.45
CA ARG A 71 -0.01 21.83 -2.91
C ARG A 71 -1.52 21.89 -2.78
N ASP A 72 -2.00 22.09 -1.55
CA ASP A 72 -3.39 22.45 -1.31
C ASP A 72 -3.67 23.85 -1.90
N ALA A 73 -4.92 24.16 -2.23
CA ALA A 73 -5.34 25.44 -2.84
C ALA A 73 -5.00 26.69 -1.98
N LEU A 74 -4.61 26.47 -0.72
CA LEU A 74 -4.17 27.48 0.26
C LEU A 74 -2.65 27.57 0.43
N GLY A 75 -1.85 26.93 -0.44
CA GLY A 75 -0.39 27.06 -0.47
C GLY A 75 0.39 26.25 0.57
N ASN A 76 -0.29 25.49 1.42
CA ASN A 76 0.33 24.66 2.45
C ASN A 76 0.76 23.29 1.88
N LYS A 77 2.05 22.95 2.02
CA LYS A 77 2.58 21.61 1.71
C LYS A 77 2.04 20.63 2.77
N ARG A 78 1.06 19.80 2.43
CA ARG A 78 0.61 18.71 3.31
C ARG A 78 1.24 17.39 2.83
N PRO A 79 1.94 16.65 3.70
CA PRO A 79 2.32 15.29 3.36
C PRO A 79 1.05 14.46 3.19
N PRO A 80 0.97 13.58 2.17
CA PRO A 80 -0.13 12.62 2.09
C PRO A 80 -0.07 11.76 3.34
N THR A 81 -1.10 11.86 4.19
CA THR A 81 -1.14 11.12 5.43
C THR A 81 -1.25 9.63 5.12
N ILE A 82 -0.54 8.80 5.87
CA ILE A 82 -0.62 7.32 5.75
C ILE A 82 -2.08 6.86 5.85
N SER A 83 -2.89 7.57 6.65
CA SER A 83 -4.33 7.34 6.77
C SER A 83 -5.13 7.68 5.51
N SER A 84 -4.73 8.69 4.73
CA SER A 84 -5.31 9.03 3.43
C SER A 84 -5.02 7.94 2.40
N LEU A 85 -3.77 7.47 2.34
CA LEU A 85 -3.36 6.42 1.41
C LEU A 85 -4.06 5.09 1.74
N TRP A 86 -4.19 4.79 3.02
CA TRP A 86 -4.93 3.64 3.51
C TRP A 86 -6.41 3.71 3.18
N ARG A 87 -7.06 4.88 3.41
CA ARG A 87 -8.47 5.08 3.04
C ARG A 87 -8.68 4.94 1.54
N TRP A 88 -7.80 5.50 0.71
CA TRP A 88 -7.88 5.33 -0.74
C TRP A 88 -7.71 3.87 -1.16
N ALA A 89 -6.75 3.14 -0.58
CA ALA A 89 -6.57 1.72 -0.86
C ALA A 89 -7.80 0.91 -0.44
N VAL A 90 -8.32 1.14 0.78
CA VAL A 90 -9.54 0.47 1.24
C VAL A 90 -10.72 0.85 0.34
N ASP A 91 -10.94 2.12 0.02
CA ASP A 91 -12.04 2.55 -0.86
C ASP A 91 -11.91 1.97 -2.27
N PHE A 92 -10.70 1.85 -2.82
CA PHE A 92 -10.46 1.19 -4.11
C PHE A 92 -10.78 -0.32 -4.04
N LEU A 93 -10.23 -1.03 -3.05
CA LEU A 93 -10.48 -2.47 -2.92
C LEU A 93 -11.91 -2.81 -2.47
N THR A 94 -12.60 -1.88 -1.81
CA THR A 94 -13.99 -2.04 -1.34
C THR A 94 -15.01 -1.40 -2.30
N ALA A 95 -14.58 -0.67 -3.33
CA ALA A 95 -15.44 -0.23 -4.42
C ALA A 95 -16.01 -1.41 -5.22
N ASP A 96 -15.29 -2.54 -5.24
CA ASP A 96 -15.71 -3.76 -5.94
C ASP A 96 -16.71 -4.64 -5.16
N PHE A 97 -17.02 -4.36 -3.87
CA PHE A 97 -17.83 -5.26 -3.04
C PHE A 97 -18.80 -4.59 -2.04
N GLN A 98 -20.04 -5.10 -1.97
CA GLN A 98 -21.07 -4.73 -0.99
C GLN A 98 -20.76 -5.23 0.45
N PRO A 99 -20.15 -6.42 0.69
CA PRO A 99 -19.80 -6.91 2.03
C PRO A 99 -18.49 -6.31 2.58
N ARG A 100 -18.49 -5.01 2.89
CA ARG A 100 -17.29 -4.25 3.27
C ARG A 100 -16.60 -4.73 4.56
N ALA A 101 -17.39 -5.17 5.54
CA ALA A 101 -16.89 -5.51 6.88
C ALA A 101 -16.07 -6.81 6.90
N SER A 102 -16.53 -7.85 6.19
CA SER A 102 -15.84 -9.15 6.10
C SER A 102 -14.54 -9.05 5.28
N PHE A 103 -14.55 -8.22 4.22
CA PHE A 103 -13.36 -7.93 3.43
C PHE A 103 -12.26 -7.24 4.24
N ILE A 104 -12.60 -6.18 4.99
CA ILE A 104 -11.64 -5.45 5.82
C ILE A 104 -11.05 -6.35 6.92
N ALA A 105 -11.88 -7.20 7.54
CA ALA A 105 -11.41 -8.18 8.52
C ALA A 105 -10.43 -9.19 7.91
N GLY A 106 -10.74 -9.71 6.71
CA GLY A 106 -9.86 -10.59 5.94
C GLY A 106 -8.55 -9.91 5.54
N LEU A 107 -8.60 -8.66 5.08
CA LEU A 107 -7.45 -7.85 4.71
C LEU A 107 -6.52 -7.59 5.89
N ALA A 108 -7.07 -7.23 7.05
CA ALA A 108 -6.30 -7.02 8.27
C ALA A 108 -5.59 -8.33 8.73
N LEU A 109 -6.29 -9.47 8.66
CA LEU A 109 -5.71 -10.78 8.92
C LEU A 109 -4.62 -11.15 7.89
N GLY A 110 -4.87 -10.90 6.60
CA GLY A 110 -3.91 -11.14 5.52
C GLY A 110 -2.65 -10.28 5.65
N LEU A 111 -2.76 -9.02 6.08
CA LEU A 111 -1.62 -8.16 6.40
C LEU A 111 -0.83 -8.63 7.62
N ARG A 112 -1.50 -9.20 8.64
CA ARG A 112 -0.81 -9.79 9.79
C ARG A 112 -0.08 -11.09 9.42
N ILE A 113 -0.78 -12.00 8.75
CA ILE A 113 -0.29 -13.36 8.44
C ILE A 113 0.71 -13.37 7.28
N GLY A 114 0.52 -12.51 6.28
CA GLY A 114 1.33 -12.44 5.06
C GLY A 114 2.76 -11.97 5.24
#